data_AF-A0A920TWZ9-F1
#
_entry.id   AF-A0A920TWZ9-F1
#
_cell.length_a   1.000
_cell.length_b   1.000
_cell.length_c   1.000
_cell.angle_alpha   90.00
_cell.angle_beta   90.00
_cell.angle_gamma   90.00
#
_symmetry.space_group_name_H-M   'P 1'
#
loop_
_entity.id
_entity.type
_entity.pdbx_description
1 polymer ?
#
loop_
_entity_poly.entity_id
_entity_poly.type
_entity_poly.pdbx_seq_one_letter_code
_entity_poly.pdbx_strand_id
1 'polypeptide(L)' 'MPLCAFLNQTGWMHNRLRMIVASFLTKDLLVDWKKGENWFARNLLDFDLAANNGGWQWCA' A
#
# COMPACT_ATOMS: atom_id res chain seq x y z
N MET A 1 -9.41 5.51 3.23
CA MET A 1 -9.56 4.41 2.25
C MET A 1 -10.33 3.26 2.90
N PRO A 2 -11.58 2.99 2.49
CA PRO A 2 -12.40 1.92 3.06
C PRO A 2 -11.80 0.51 2.83
N LEU A 3 -11.05 0.31 1.74
CA LEU A 3 -10.32 -0.94 1.43
C LEU A 3 -9.24 -1.33 2.45
N CYS A 4 -8.82 -0.42 3.32
CA CYS A 4 -7.72 -0.62 4.29
C CYS A 4 -8.21 -0.65 5.74
N ALA A 5 -9.50 -0.91 6.00
CA ALA A 5 -10.07 -0.87 7.34
C ALA A 5 -9.32 -1.75 8.37
N PHE A 6 -8.86 -2.93 7.95
CA PHE A 6 -8.09 -3.84 8.80
C PHE A 6 -6.70 -3.28 9.15
N LEU A 7 -6.01 -2.66 8.18
CA LEU A 7 -4.71 -2.03 8.39
C LEU A 7 -4.82 -0.83 9.34
N ASN A 8 -5.90 -0.04 9.24
CA ASN A 8 -6.11 1.10 10.13
C ASN A 8 -6.26 0.70 11.61
N GLN A 9 -6.72 -0.52 11.88
CA GLN A 9 -6.94 -1.01 13.25
C GLN A 9 -5.75 -1.81 13.79
N THR A 10 -5.12 -2.62 12.93
CA THR A 10 -4.09 -3.58 13.35
C THR A 10 -2.67 -3.14 13.02
N GLY A 11 -2.50 -2.15 12.14
CA GLY A 11 -1.19 -1.77 11.61
C GLY A 11 -0.55 -2.84 10.73
N TRP A 12 -1.31 -3.86 10.30
CA TRP A 12 -0.82 -4.93 9.46
C TRP A 12 -1.72 -5.13 8.23
N MET A 13 -1.09 -5.49 7.11
CA MET A 13 -1.80 -5.94 5.91
C MET A 13 -0.97 -7.03 5.23
N HIS A 14 -1.62 -8.11 4.80
CA HIS A 14 -0.92 -9.16 4.06
C HIS A 14 -0.32 -8.64 2.75
N ASN A 15 0.88 -9.09 2.38
CA ASN A 15 1.60 -8.57 1.21
C ASN A 15 0.79 -8.65 -0.11
N ARG A 16 0.06 -9.76 -0.32
CA ARG A 16 -0.85 -9.92 -1.48
C ARG A 16 -1.93 -8.83 -1.52
N LEU A 17 -2.49 -8.45 -0.37
CA LEU A 17 -3.47 -7.36 -0.30
C LEU A 17 -2.81 -6.01 -0.60
N ARG A 18 -1.58 -5.77 -0.13
CA ARG A 18 -0.83 -4.54 -0.44
C ARG A 18 -0.69 -4.35 -1.95
N MET A 19 -0.36 -5.43 -2.68
CA MET A 19 -0.25 -5.40 -4.14
C MET A 19 -1.59 -5.12 -4.84
N ILE A 20 -2.69 -5.69 -4.36
CA ILE A 20 -4.04 -5.44 -4.92
C ILE A 20 -4.43 -3.98 -4.70
N VAL A 21 -4.22 -3.46 -3.49
CA VAL A 21 -4.51 -2.05 -3.16
C VAL A 21 -3.63 -1.11 -4.00
N ALA A 22 -2.35 -1.44 -4.17
CA ALA A 22 -1.43 -0.66 -4.99
C ALA A 22 -1.89 -0.60 -6.45
N SER A 23 -2.21 -1.75 -7.06
CA SER A 23 -2.72 -1.82 -8.43
C SER A 23 -4.03 -1.05 -8.59
N PHE A 24 -4.97 -1.20 -7.65
CA PHE A 24 -6.24 -0.47 -7.71
C PHE A 24 -6.04 1.04 -7.62
N LEU A 25 -5.12 1.48 -6.76
CA LEU A 25 -4.81 2.89 -6.58
C LEU A 25 -4.17 3.50 -7.82
N THR A 26 -3.22 2.80 -8.45
CA THR A 26 -2.45 3.34 -9.57
C THR A 26 -3.12 3.15 -10.93
N LYS A 27 -3.77 2.00 -11.16
CA LYS A 27 -4.29 1.63 -12.49
C LYS A 27 -5.76 1.95 -12.66
N ASP A 28 -6.57 1.72 -11.63
CA ASP A 28 -8.01 2.00 -11.69
C ASP A 28 -8.31 3.45 -11.29
N LEU A 29 -7.65 3.96 -10.25
CA LEU A 29 -7.88 5.32 -9.74
C LEU A 29 -6.89 6.37 -10.27
N LEU A 30 -5.85 5.96 -11.00
CA LEU A 30 -4.82 6.83 -11.58
C LEU A 30 -4.14 7.77 -10.55
N VAL A 31 -4.02 7.31 -9.31
CA VAL A 31 -3.35 8.04 -8.24
C VAL A 31 -1.86 7.73 -8.24
N ASP A 32 -1.03 8.76 -8.07
CA ASP A 32 0.43 8.60 -7.94
C ASP A 32 0.77 7.62 -6.81
N TRP A 33 1.50 6.57 -7.17
CA TRP A 33 1.95 5.49 -6.28
C TRP A 33 2.72 6.02 -5.07
N LYS A 34 3.42 7.16 -5.19
CA LYS A 34 4.14 7.79 -4.06
C LYS A 34 3.21 8.19 -2.92
N LYS A 35 1.95 8.53 -3.22
CA LYS A 35 0.96 8.85 -2.16
C LYS A 35 0.58 7.60 -1.39
N GLY A 36 0.41 6.48 -2.10
CA GLY A 36 0.13 5.19 -1.49
C GLY A 36 1.31 4.66 -0.67
N GLU A 37 2.52 4.74 -1.23
CA GLU A 37 3.76 4.38 -0.56
C GLU A 37 3.92 5.13 0.77
N ASN A 38 3.82 6.46 0.76
CA ASN A 38 3.90 7.29 1.95
C ASN A 38 2.81 6.96 2.99
N TRP A 39 1.62 6.57 2.54
CA TRP A 39 0.55 6.19 3.44
C TRP A 39 0.85 4.84 4.11
N PHE A 40 1.32 3.85 3.35
CA PHE A 40 1.74 2.55 3.90
C PHE A 40 2.92 2.71 4.87
N ALA A 41 3.88 3.59 4.56
CA ALA A 41 5.03 3.87 5.43
C ALA A 41 4.65 4.42 6.81
N ARG A 42 3.51 5.10 6.93
CA ARG A 42 3.03 5.65 8.20
C ARG A 42 2.15 4.70 9.00
N ASN A 43 1.53 3.72 8.36
CA ASN A 43 0.49 2.88 8.97
C ASN A 43 0.91 1.42 9.17
N LEU A 44 1.94 0.94 8.46
CA LEU A 44 2.48 -0.40 8.67
C LEU A 44 3.41 -0.44 9.87
N LEU A 45 3.11 -1.32 10.82
CA LEU A 45 3.99 -1.63 11.94
C LEU A 45 5.21 -2.44 11.50
N ASP A 46 5.06 -3.24 10.44
CA ASP A 46 6.11 -4.05 9.82
C ASP A 46 6.67 -3.37 8.56
N PHE A 47 6.77 -2.03 8.58
CA PHE A 47 7.25 -1.28 7.44
C PHE A 47 8.70 -1.67 7.09
N ASP A 48 8.89 -2.12 5.86
CA ASP A 48 10.20 -2.28 5.23
C ASP A 48 10.26 -1.42 3.97
N LEU A 49 11.27 -0.56 3.88
CA LEU A 49 11.41 0.41 2.79
C LEU A 49 11.58 -0.28 1.43
N ALA A 50 12.39 -1.34 1.37
CA ALA A 50 12.69 -2.04 0.13
C ALA A 50 11.46 -2.78 -0.40
N ALA A 51 10.79 -3.54 0.45
CA ALA A 51 9.58 -4.29 0.11
C ALA A 51 8.41 -3.36 -0.25
N ASN A 52 8.23 -2.24 0.47
CA ASN A 52 7.16 -1.30 0.18
C ASN A 52 7.42 -0.57 -1.13
N ASN A 53 8.60 0.04 -1.31
CA ASN A 53 8.91 0.79 -2.53
C ASN A 53 8.94 -0.11 -3.78
N GLY A 54 9.54 -1.30 -3.68
CA GLY A 54 9.55 -2.28 -4.76
C GLY A 54 8.15 -2.75 -5.15
N GLY A 55 7.28 -3.00 -4.16
CA GLY A 55 5.88 -3.36 -4.41
C GLY A 55 5.07 -2.27 -5.09
N TRP A 56 5.24 -1.02 -4.65
CA TRP A 56 4.55 0.13 -5.25
C TRP A 56 5.03 0.43 -6.67
N GLN A 57 6.33 0.36 -6.95
CA GLN A 57 6.86 0.54 -8.31
C GLN A 57 6.43 -0.58 -9.27
N TRP A 58 6.37 -1.82 -8.80
CA TRP A 58 5.96 -2.95 -9.64
C TRP A 58 4.45 -2.95 -9.94
N CYS A 59 3.63 -2.50 -9.00
CA CYS A 59 2.18 -2.42 -9.16
C CYS A 59 1.69 -1.17 -9.90
N ALA A 60 2.50 -0.12 -9.98
CA ALA A 60 2.22 1.09 -10.75
C ALA A 60 1.90 0.80 -12.23
#